data_AF-A0AAV0T7D6-F1
#
_entry.id   AF-A0AAV0T7D6-F1
#
_cell.length_a   1.000
_cell.length_b   1.000
_cell.length_c   1.000
_cell.angle_alpha   90.00
_cell.angle_beta   90.00
_cell.angle_gamma   90.00
#
_symmetry.space_group_name_H-M   'P 1'
#
loop_
_entity.id
_entity.type
_entity.pdbx_description
1 polymer ?
#
loop_
_entity_poly.entity_id
_entity_poly.type
_entity_poly.pdbx_seq_one_letter_code
_entity_poly.pdbx_strand_id
1 'polypeptide(L)'
;MQSLRCDPQQGGGFAYRLELPALSSVDVGALDVVLLSNHPSLMALPLLTEVLGFKGKIYATQLTLDFGRVFLEELAGLTQGKNNAVFTFKGVADDMETEISMFSLKEIENCCKKICCVEYGEVVPMAYGVQVTALSSGYSLGASIWLVEGPNERLAYVAASSGDYNRHPKELDLLPLVGCETLLLTDVKPRS
;
A
#
# COMPACT_ATOMS: atom_id res chain seq x y z
N MET A 1 0.66 -10.66 4.10
CA MET A 1 0.32 -11.27 2.78
C MET A 1 -1.19 -11.19 2.62
N GLN A 2 -1.69 -10.35 1.71
CA GLN A 2 -3.13 -10.32 1.40
C GLN A 2 -3.59 -11.71 0.93
N SER A 3 -4.69 -12.21 1.49
CA SER A 3 -5.17 -13.56 1.18
C SER A 3 -6.08 -13.50 -0.05
N LEU A 4 -5.54 -13.76 -1.24
CA LEU A 4 -6.36 -14.09 -2.41
C LEU A 4 -6.91 -15.50 -2.20
N ARG A 5 -8.23 -15.61 -2.11
CA ARG A 5 -8.94 -16.90 -2.08
C ARG A 5 -9.60 -17.13 -3.45
N CYS A 6 -9.54 -18.37 -3.92
CA CYS A 6 -10.11 -18.77 -5.20
C CYS A 6 -11.01 -19.99 -4.98
N ASP A 7 -12.31 -19.82 -5.19
CA ASP A 7 -13.32 -20.86 -5.01
C ASP A 7 -13.96 -21.21 -6.36
N PRO A 8 -14.10 -22.50 -6.72
CA PRO A 8 -14.81 -22.90 -7.94
C PRO A 8 -16.32 -22.62 -7.82
N GLN A 9 -16.92 -22.10 -8.89
CA GLN A 9 -18.36 -21.85 -8.96
C GLN A 9 -19.13 -23.00 -9.65
N GLN A 10 -20.35 -23.27 -9.19
CA GLN A 10 -21.28 -24.20 -9.85
C GLN A 10 -21.72 -23.60 -11.20
N GLY A 11 -21.02 -23.95 -12.28
CA GLY A 11 -21.22 -23.37 -13.62
C GLY A 11 -19.96 -23.27 -14.50
N GLY A 12 -18.79 -23.60 -13.94
CA GLY A 12 -17.52 -23.66 -14.67
C GLY A 12 -16.78 -22.32 -14.73
N GLY A 13 -16.73 -21.59 -13.61
CA GLY A 13 -15.95 -20.35 -13.42
C GLY A 13 -15.33 -20.29 -12.02
N PHE A 14 -14.56 -19.25 -11.73
CA PHE A 14 -13.90 -19.05 -10.43
C PHE A 14 -14.40 -17.78 -9.73
N ALA A 15 -14.55 -17.86 -8.42
CA ALA A 15 -14.79 -16.73 -7.53
C ALA A 15 -13.49 -16.35 -6.82
N TYR A 16 -12.99 -15.15 -7.09
CA TYR A 16 -11.83 -14.58 -6.44
C TYR A 16 -12.28 -13.64 -5.32
N ARG A 17 -11.75 -13.85 -4.12
CA ARG A 17 -11.96 -12.94 -2.99
C ARG A 17 -10.62 -12.40 -2.53
N LEU A 18 -10.55 -11.08 -2.39
CA LEU A 18 -9.34 -10.44 -1.92
C LEU A 18 -9.62 -9.58 -0.69
N GLU A 19 -8.97 -9.94 0.41
CA GLU A 19 -9.13 -9.25 1.69
C GLU A 19 -8.34 -7.92 1.70
N LEU A 20 -9.06 -6.83 1.94
CA LEU A 20 -8.53 -5.49 2.15
C LEU A 20 -8.42 -5.19 3.66
N PRO A 21 -7.54 -4.26 4.06
CA PRO A 21 -7.50 -3.78 5.43
C PRO A 21 -8.84 -3.17 5.84
N ALA A 22 -9.17 -3.24 7.13
CA ALA A 22 -10.37 -2.68 7.74
C ALA A 22 -10.33 -1.14 7.79
N LEU A 23 -10.24 -0.47 6.63
CA LEU A 23 -10.15 0.99 6.53
C LEU A 23 -11.44 1.71 6.92
N SER A 24 -12.57 1.01 6.98
CA SER A 24 -13.86 1.57 7.37
C SER A 24 -13.92 2.07 8.82
N SER A 25 -12.99 1.64 9.69
CA SER A 25 -12.90 2.13 11.07
C SER A 25 -12.04 3.39 11.23
N VAL A 26 -11.37 3.82 10.17
CA VAL A 26 -10.51 5.00 10.20
C VAL A 26 -11.35 6.21 9.81
N ASP A 27 -11.32 7.26 10.64
CA ASP A 27 -11.87 8.56 10.23
C ASP A 27 -10.96 9.14 9.15
N VAL A 28 -11.33 8.89 7.90
CA VAL A 28 -10.58 9.31 6.72
C VAL A 28 -10.49 10.84 6.61
N GLY A 29 -11.43 11.58 7.22
CA GLY A 29 -11.40 13.04 7.27
C GLY A 29 -10.30 13.61 8.19
N ALA A 30 -9.82 12.81 9.15
CA ALA A 30 -8.74 13.18 10.06
C ALA A 30 -7.35 12.81 9.53
N LEU A 31 -7.25 12.15 8.37
CA LEU A 31 -5.98 11.78 7.77
C LEU A 31 -5.48 12.87 6.81
N ASP A 32 -4.27 13.35 7.03
CA ASP A 32 -3.63 14.33 6.15
C ASP A 32 -2.76 13.70 5.05
N VAL A 33 -2.12 12.57 5.36
CA VAL A 33 -1.08 11.96 4.50
C VAL A 33 -1.17 10.43 4.53
N VAL A 34 -0.95 9.81 3.36
CA VAL A 34 -0.78 8.36 3.18
C VAL A 34 0.57 8.12 2.50
N LEU A 35 1.36 7.21 3.07
CA LEU A 35 2.67 6.82 2.55
C LEU A 35 2.60 5.36 2.07
N LEU A 36 2.85 5.11 0.78
CA LEU A 36 2.81 3.78 0.19
C LEU A 36 4.22 3.19 0.10
N SER A 37 4.46 2.10 0.83
CA SER A 37 5.78 1.47 0.89
C SER A 37 6.08 0.53 -0.28
N ASN A 38 5.07 -0.04 -0.94
CA ASN A 38 5.26 -1.02 -2.02
C ASN A 38 3.96 -1.21 -2.81
N HIS A 39 4.03 -1.91 -3.95
CA HIS A 39 2.89 -2.10 -4.84
C HIS A 39 1.67 -2.81 -4.20
N PRO A 40 1.81 -3.81 -3.28
CA PRO A 40 0.62 -4.38 -2.62
C PRO A 40 -0.09 -3.39 -1.69
N SER A 41 0.64 -2.41 -1.13
CA SER A 41 0.03 -1.34 -0.31
C SER A 41 -0.93 -0.47 -1.12
N LEU A 42 -0.79 -0.42 -2.45
CA LEU A 42 -1.62 0.39 -3.35
C LEU A 42 -3.03 -0.20 -3.53
N MET A 43 -3.23 -1.48 -3.23
CA MET A 43 -4.48 -2.19 -3.53
C MET A 43 -5.71 -1.66 -2.81
N ALA A 44 -5.53 -1.16 -1.58
CA ALA A 44 -6.62 -0.56 -0.81
C ALA A 44 -6.83 0.92 -1.16
N LEU A 45 -6.00 1.50 -2.04
CA LEU A 45 -6.06 2.91 -2.37
C LEU A 45 -7.37 3.31 -3.07
N PRO A 46 -7.90 2.56 -4.06
CA PRO A 46 -9.18 2.94 -4.67
C PRO A 46 -10.34 2.89 -3.65
N LEU A 47 -10.32 1.96 -2.70
CA LEU A 47 -11.28 1.94 -1.57
C LEU A 47 -11.16 3.25 -0.78
N LEU A 48 -9.95 3.62 -0.40
CA LEU A 48 -9.68 4.82 0.40
C LEU A 48 -10.09 6.11 -0.34
N THR A 49 -9.84 6.22 -1.64
CA THR A 49 -10.00 7.47 -2.39
C THR A 49 -11.33 7.62 -3.11
N GLU A 50 -11.91 6.54 -3.63
CA GLU A 50 -13.16 6.57 -4.41
C GLU A 50 -14.39 6.23 -3.57
N VAL A 51 -14.25 5.41 -2.52
CA VAL A 51 -15.37 5.00 -1.66
C VAL A 51 -15.37 5.78 -0.34
N LEU A 52 -14.25 5.79 0.38
CA LEU A 52 -14.15 6.46 1.69
C LEU A 52 -13.88 7.97 1.59
N GLY A 53 -13.50 8.44 0.40
CA GLY A 53 -13.44 9.88 0.09
C GLY A 53 -12.22 10.63 0.63
N PHE A 54 -11.08 9.95 0.86
CA PHE A 54 -9.82 10.58 1.30
C PHE A 54 -9.41 11.79 0.45
N LYS A 55 -9.01 12.87 1.13
CA LYS A 55 -8.65 14.16 0.51
C LYS A 55 -7.22 14.63 0.81
N GLY A 56 -6.48 13.92 1.66
CA GLY A 56 -5.10 14.24 1.98
C GLY A 56 -4.14 13.94 0.83
N LYS A 57 -2.83 14.02 1.12
CA LYS A 57 -1.75 13.74 0.17
C LYS A 57 -1.36 12.27 0.20
N ILE A 58 -1.03 11.70 -0.95
CA ILE A 58 -0.58 10.32 -1.08
C ILE A 58 0.81 10.34 -1.69
N TYR A 59 1.79 9.70 -1.06
CA TYR A 59 3.15 9.63 -1.54
C TYR A 59 3.59 8.20 -1.79
N ALA A 60 4.30 7.99 -2.89
CA ALA A 60 4.87 6.71 -3.29
C ALA A 60 6.08 6.95 -4.19
N THR A 61 6.93 5.95 -4.39
CA THR A 61 7.90 5.99 -5.50
C THR A 61 7.21 5.71 -6.83
N GLN A 62 7.79 6.20 -7.93
CA GLN A 62 7.25 5.99 -9.29
C GLN A 62 7.04 4.50 -9.59
N LEU A 63 7.99 3.64 -9.24
CA LEU A 63 7.89 2.20 -9.48
C LEU A 63 6.80 1.54 -8.63
N THR A 64 6.57 2.01 -7.40
CA THR A 64 5.44 1.52 -6.59
C THR A 64 4.10 1.83 -7.26
N LEU A 65 3.96 3.03 -7.83
CA LEU A 65 2.77 3.40 -8.60
C LEU A 65 2.62 2.54 -9.86
N ASP A 66 3.67 2.41 -10.67
CA ASP A 66 3.59 1.69 -11.94
C ASP A 66 3.24 0.21 -11.77
N PHE A 67 3.90 -0.49 -10.84
CA PHE A 67 3.58 -1.89 -10.55
C PHE A 67 2.21 -2.04 -9.89
N GLY A 68 1.85 -1.13 -8.98
CA GLY A 68 0.54 -1.18 -8.32
C GLY A 68 -0.62 -0.95 -9.28
N ARG A 69 -0.46 -0.04 -10.24
CA ARG A 69 -1.46 0.21 -11.30
C ARG A 69 -1.69 -1.03 -12.14
N VAL A 70 -0.63 -1.65 -12.67
CA VAL A 70 -0.74 -2.88 -13.47
C VAL A 70 -1.42 -3.98 -12.67
N PHE A 71 -1.07 -4.14 -11.38
CA PHE A 71 -1.68 -5.14 -10.53
C PHE A 71 -3.20 -4.92 -10.33
N LEU A 72 -3.63 -3.68 -10.10
CA LEU A 72 -5.05 -3.34 -10.01
C LEU A 72 -5.80 -3.58 -11.33
N GLU A 73 -5.19 -3.25 -12.47
CA GLU A 73 -5.77 -3.48 -13.80
C GLU A 73 -5.93 -4.99 -14.09
N GLU A 74 -4.97 -5.81 -13.69
CA GLU A 74 -5.07 -7.28 -13.79
C GLU A 74 -6.21 -7.84 -12.93
N LEU A 75 -6.38 -7.33 -11.71
CA LEU A 75 -7.48 -7.74 -10.83
C LEU A 75 -8.85 -7.34 -11.39
N ALA A 76 -8.97 -6.16 -12.00
CA ALA A 76 -10.17 -5.76 -12.71
C ALA A 76 -10.46 -6.69 -13.91
N GLY A 77 -9.42 -7.25 -14.54
CA GLY A 77 -9.53 -8.26 -15.58
C GLY A 77 -10.11 -9.60 -15.11
N LEU A 78 -10.05 -9.93 -13.81
CA LEU A 78 -10.55 -11.20 -13.28
C LEU A 78 -12.08 -11.34 -13.35
N THR A 79 -12.82 -10.25 -13.50
CA THR A 79 -14.30 -10.29 -13.61
C THR A 79 -14.79 -10.60 -15.03
N GLN A 80 -13.89 -10.97 -15.96
CA GLN A 80 -14.23 -11.31 -17.34
C GLN A 80 -14.82 -12.73 -17.45
N GLY A 81 -15.74 -12.92 -18.39
CA GLY A 81 -16.31 -14.24 -18.72
C GLY A 81 -17.22 -14.79 -17.62
N LYS A 82 -16.92 -16.00 -17.12
CA LYS A 82 -17.68 -16.67 -16.05
C LYS A 82 -17.09 -16.44 -14.66
N ASN A 83 -16.00 -15.67 -14.57
CA ASN A 83 -15.32 -15.44 -13.32
C ASN A 83 -15.94 -14.24 -12.60
N ASN A 84 -15.92 -14.29 -11.27
CA ASN A 84 -16.30 -13.19 -10.42
C ASN A 84 -15.13 -12.85 -9.49
N ALA A 85 -14.93 -11.57 -9.22
CA ALA A 85 -13.90 -11.13 -8.31
C ALA A 85 -14.44 -9.99 -7.43
N VAL A 86 -14.21 -10.10 -6.12
CA VAL A 86 -14.65 -9.13 -5.12
C VAL A 86 -13.53 -8.83 -4.14
N PHE A 87 -13.54 -7.60 -3.62
CA PHE A 87 -12.79 -7.27 -2.42
C PHE A 87 -13.66 -7.48 -1.20
N THR A 88 -13.07 -7.96 -0.11
CA THR A 88 -13.73 -8.09 1.18
C THR A 88 -12.99 -7.26 2.21
N PHE A 89 -13.71 -6.66 3.15
CA PHE A 89 -13.10 -6.09 4.35
C PHE A 89 -14.03 -6.25 5.54
N LYS A 90 -13.46 -6.37 6.72
CA LYS A 90 -14.21 -6.54 7.97
C LYS A 90 -14.43 -5.19 8.66
N GLY A 91 -15.64 -4.95 9.14
CA GLY A 91 -15.91 -3.86 10.08
C GLY A 91 -15.30 -4.15 11.45
N VAL A 92 -14.61 -3.18 12.04
CA VAL A 92 -13.98 -3.36 13.36
C VAL A 92 -15.01 -3.44 14.50
N ALA A 93 -16.18 -2.82 14.32
CA ALA A 93 -17.20 -2.70 15.37
C ALA A 93 -18.15 -3.92 15.46
N ASP A 94 -18.40 -4.60 14.35
CA ASP A 94 -19.43 -5.64 14.23
C ASP A 94 -18.93 -6.97 13.64
N ASP A 95 -17.64 -7.05 13.24
CA ASP A 95 -17.00 -8.18 12.54
C ASP A 95 -17.76 -8.60 11.27
N MET A 96 -18.59 -7.72 10.71
CA MET A 96 -19.33 -7.97 9.49
C MET A 96 -18.42 -7.81 8.28
N GLU A 97 -18.41 -8.83 7.43
CA GLU A 97 -17.66 -8.80 6.17
C GLU A 97 -18.49 -8.06 5.11
N THR A 98 -17.91 -6.99 4.58
CA THR A 98 -18.48 -6.23 3.46
C THR A 98 -17.80 -6.65 2.17
N GLU A 99 -18.60 -6.98 1.16
CA GLU A 99 -18.13 -7.26 -0.20
C GLU A 99 -18.30 -6.03 -1.09
N ILE A 100 -17.26 -5.69 -1.85
CA ILE A 100 -17.31 -4.68 -2.91
C ILE A 100 -16.81 -5.29 -4.23
N SER A 101 -17.41 -4.88 -5.34
CA SER A 101 -16.96 -5.30 -6.67
C SER A 101 -15.55 -4.79 -6.97
N MET A 102 -14.87 -5.44 -7.92
CA MET A 102 -13.59 -4.90 -8.43
C MET A 102 -13.76 -3.47 -8.96
N PHE A 103 -12.76 -2.63 -8.69
CA PHE A 103 -12.73 -1.26 -9.18
C PHE A 103 -12.60 -1.23 -10.70
N SER A 104 -13.32 -0.31 -11.34
CA SER A 104 -13.23 -0.07 -12.77
C SER A 104 -11.87 0.55 -13.14
N LEU A 105 -11.46 0.39 -14.41
CA LEU A 105 -10.24 1.02 -14.93
C LEU A 105 -10.24 2.54 -14.74
N LYS A 106 -11.42 3.18 -14.79
CA LYS A 106 -11.57 4.63 -14.56
C LYS A 106 -11.32 5.00 -13.10
N GLU A 107 -11.81 4.21 -12.16
CA GLU A 107 -11.56 4.42 -10.72
C GLU A 107 -10.08 4.21 -10.39
N ILE A 108 -9.46 3.18 -10.97
CA ILE A 108 -8.02 2.91 -10.84
C ILE A 108 -7.21 4.10 -11.40
N GLU A 109 -7.55 4.59 -12.59
CA GLU A 109 -6.88 5.75 -13.18
C GLU A 109 -7.04 7.01 -12.30
N ASN A 110 -8.25 7.25 -11.79
CA ASN A 110 -8.54 8.38 -10.91
C ASN A 110 -7.77 8.31 -9.58
N CYS A 111 -7.67 7.14 -8.96
CA CYS A 111 -6.92 7.00 -7.72
C CYS A 111 -5.40 7.17 -7.96
N CYS A 112 -4.87 6.65 -9.07
CA CYS A 112 -3.46 6.78 -9.44
C CYS A 112 -3.06 8.26 -9.64
N LYS A 113 -3.94 9.07 -10.23
CA LYS A 113 -3.72 10.52 -10.42
C LYS A 113 -3.61 11.31 -9.11
N LYS A 114 -4.06 10.76 -7.98
CA LYS A 114 -3.98 11.40 -6.65
C LYS A 114 -2.62 11.18 -5.97
N ILE A 115 -1.76 10.33 -6.53
CA ILE A 115 -0.46 9.99 -5.96
C ILE A 115 0.59 11.01 -6.40
N CYS A 116 1.34 11.53 -5.44
CA CYS A 116 2.53 12.33 -5.65
C CYS A 116 3.76 11.40 -5.61
N CYS A 117 4.41 11.22 -6.75
CA CYS A 117 5.63 10.44 -6.82
C CYS A 117 6.81 11.18 -6.18
N VAL A 118 7.63 10.45 -5.43
CA VAL A 118 8.86 10.96 -4.80
C VAL A 118 10.04 10.06 -5.14
N GLU A 119 11.23 10.66 -5.16
CA GLU A 119 12.49 9.95 -5.34
C GLU A 119 13.08 9.49 -4.00
N TYR A 120 13.98 8.49 -4.06
CA TYR A 120 14.70 8.09 -2.86
C TYR A 120 15.63 9.20 -2.37
N GLY A 121 15.52 9.52 -1.07
CA GLY A 121 16.26 10.61 -0.42
C GLY A 121 15.62 11.98 -0.62
N GLU A 122 14.50 12.08 -1.34
CA GLU A 122 13.72 13.31 -1.41
C GLU A 122 13.05 13.59 -0.07
N VAL A 123 13.35 14.77 0.51
CA VAL A 123 12.73 15.25 1.75
C VAL A 123 11.48 16.04 1.39
N VAL A 124 10.31 15.52 1.74
CA VAL A 124 9.04 16.17 1.50
C VAL A 124 8.54 16.84 2.79
N PRO A 125 8.44 18.18 2.83
CA PRO A 125 7.93 18.88 4.00
C PRO A 125 6.42 18.68 4.14
N MET A 126 5.97 18.44 5.37
CA MET A 126 4.57 18.33 5.77
C MET A 126 4.19 19.48 6.71
N ALA A 127 2.92 19.49 7.15
CA ALA A 127 2.47 20.44 8.15
C ALA A 127 3.17 20.24 9.51
N TYR A 128 3.13 21.28 10.35
CA TYR A 128 3.60 21.23 11.75
C TYR A 128 5.09 20.86 11.95
N GLY A 129 5.93 21.12 10.93
CA GLY A 129 7.37 20.85 11.02
C GLY A 129 7.72 19.36 10.92
N VAL A 130 6.78 18.54 10.46
CA VAL A 130 7.04 17.14 10.08
C VAL A 130 7.60 17.11 8.66
N GLN A 131 8.53 16.21 8.40
CA GLN A 131 9.01 15.89 7.07
C GLN A 131 9.05 14.38 6.88
N VAL A 132 8.92 13.94 5.63
CA VAL A 132 9.03 12.52 5.29
C VAL A 132 10.06 12.32 4.19
N THR A 133 10.77 11.20 4.26
CA THR A 133 11.77 10.81 3.27
C THR A 133 11.57 9.36 2.88
N ALA A 134 11.48 9.09 1.58
CA ALA A 134 11.46 7.72 1.06
C ALA A 134 12.90 7.19 0.95
N LEU A 135 13.17 6.01 1.50
CA LEU A 135 14.46 5.33 1.45
C LEU A 135 14.29 3.94 0.83
N SER A 136 15.31 3.42 0.19
CA SER A 136 15.23 2.09 -0.44
C SER A 136 15.11 0.98 0.61
N SER A 137 14.11 0.08 0.48
CA SER A 137 13.95 -1.06 1.40
C SER A 137 14.71 -2.32 0.97
N GLY A 138 15.30 -2.34 -0.22
CA GLY A 138 15.97 -3.53 -0.78
C GLY A 138 15.05 -4.71 -1.09
N TYR A 139 13.72 -4.54 -0.98
CA TYR A 139 12.78 -5.66 -1.08
C TYR A 139 12.29 -5.93 -2.50
N SER A 140 11.52 -5.00 -3.06
CA SER A 140 11.05 -5.04 -4.44
C SER A 140 11.41 -3.73 -5.12
N LEU A 141 11.34 -3.70 -6.46
CA LEU A 141 11.48 -2.46 -7.20
C LEU A 141 10.45 -1.43 -6.70
N GLY A 142 10.92 -0.23 -6.38
CA GLY A 142 10.12 0.85 -5.79
C GLY A 142 9.85 0.74 -4.29
N ALA A 143 10.17 -0.37 -3.63
CA ALA A 143 9.82 -0.54 -2.22
C ALA A 143 10.61 0.41 -1.31
N SER A 144 9.89 1.05 -0.38
CA SER A 144 10.36 2.17 0.40
C SER A 144 10.19 1.96 1.90
N ILE A 145 11.23 2.30 2.63
CA ILE A 145 11.17 2.68 4.05
C ILE A 145 10.76 4.15 4.09
N TRP A 146 9.85 4.49 5.00
CA TRP A 146 9.47 5.88 5.23
C TRP A 146 10.08 6.38 6.51
N LEU A 147 11.03 7.31 6.39
CA LEU A 147 11.53 8.08 7.52
C LEU A 147 10.60 9.27 7.75
N VAL A 148 10.09 9.41 8.96
CA VAL A 148 9.19 10.49 9.40
C VAL A 148 9.91 11.24 10.52
N GLU A 149 10.19 12.50 10.29
CA GLU A 149 10.97 13.33 11.22
C GLU A 149 10.11 14.50 11.65
N GLY A 150 9.84 14.59 12.95
CA GLY A 150 9.22 15.76 13.57
C GLY A 150 10.25 16.65 14.25
N PRO A 151 9.80 17.69 14.98
CA PRO A 151 10.69 18.62 15.68
C PRO A 151 11.58 17.96 16.75
N ASN A 152 11.10 16.87 17.36
CA ASN A 152 11.73 16.25 18.52
C ASN A 152 11.98 14.74 18.37
N GLU A 153 11.41 14.10 17.35
CA GLU A 153 11.41 12.65 17.22
C GLU A 153 11.53 12.21 15.75
N ARG A 154 12.13 11.05 15.57
CA ARG A 154 12.33 10.38 14.29
C ARG A 154 11.81 8.96 14.38
N LEU A 155 10.87 8.66 13.49
CA LEU A 155 10.27 7.35 13.34
C LEU A 155 10.61 6.82 11.95
N ALA A 156 10.99 5.54 11.85
CA ALA A 156 11.06 4.88 10.56
C ALA A 156 10.04 3.75 10.47
N TYR A 157 9.22 3.78 9.41
CA TYR A 157 8.36 2.69 9.02
C TYR A 157 9.07 1.80 8.00
N VAL A 158 9.43 0.61 8.46
CA VAL A 158 10.26 -0.36 7.74
C VAL A 158 9.37 -1.52 7.29
N ALA A 159 8.64 -1.30 6.21
CA ALA A 159 7.74 -2.30 5.64
C ALA A 159 8.45 -3.20 4.63
N ALA A 160 8.39 -4.51 4.85
CA ALA A 160 8.98 -5.53 3.97
C ALA A 160 10.35 -5.09 3.42
N SER A 161 11.40 -5.25 4.22
CA SER A 161 12.78 -4.88 3.86
C SER A 161 13.67 -6.11 3.71
N SER A 162 14.72 -6.01 2.90
CA SER A 162 15.65 -7.12 2.65
C SER A 162 17.06 -6.62 2.44
N GLY A 163 18.00 -7.18 3.20
CA GLY A 163 19.44 -6.97 3.01
C GLY A 163 20.12 -8.00 2.09
N ASP A 164 19.36 -8.85 1.40
CA ASP A 164 19.93 -9.80 0.43
C ASP A 164 20.40 -9.05 -0.84
N TYR A 165 21.72 -9.05 -1.05
CA TYR A 165 22.41 -8.39 -2.16
C TYR A 165 22.18 -9.09 -3.52
N ASN A 166 21.63 -10.30 -3.54
CA ASN A 166 21.36 -11.03 -4.80
C ASN A 166 20.05 -10.61 -5.47
N ARG A 167 19.40 -9.53 -5.00
CA ARG A 167 18.16 -9.04 -5.59
C ARG A 167 18.43 -7.87 -6.52
N HIS A 168 17.66 -7.80 -7.61
CA HIS A 168 17.70 -6.71 -8.57
C HIS A 168 17.36 -5.28 -8.07
N PRO A 169 16.64 -5.05 -6.94
CA PRO A 169 16.37 -3.71 -6.42
C PRO A 169 17.62 -2.96 -5.92
N LYS A 170 17.49 -1.63 -5.78
CA LYS A 170 18.46 -0.79 -5.05
C LYS A 170 18.64 -1.34 -3.64
N GLU A 171 19.87 -1.34 -3.13
CA GLU A 171 20.19 -1.87 -1.80
C GLU A 171 19.40 -1.18 -0.69
N LEU A 172 19.20 -1.91 0.41
CA LEU A 172 18.57 -1.42 1.62
C LEU A 172 19.44 -0.33 2.26
N ASP A 173 18.89 0.87 2.42
CA ASP A 173 19.61 2.00 3.00
C ASP A 173 19.32 2.13 4.50
N LEU A 174 20.29 1.72 5.33
CA LEU A 174 20.16 1.71 6.79
C LEU A 174 20.80 2.91 7.47
N LEU A 175 21.71 3.63 6.80
CA LEU A 175 22.45 4.73 7.41
C LEU A 175 21.52 5.85 7.92
N PRO A 176 20.47 6.25 7.18
CA PRO A 176 19.54 7.28 7.65
C PRO A 176 18.70 6.85 8.87
N LEU A 177 18.68 5.56 9.20
CA LEU A 177 17.92 5.04 10.34
C LEU A 177 18.69 5.19 11.67
N VAL A 178 19.99 5.52 11.60
CA VAL A 178 20.80 5.76 12.78
C VAL A 178 20.24 6.97 13.53
N GLY A 179 19.90 6.76 14.80
CA GLY A 179 19.32 7.80 15.65
C GLY A 179 17.80 7.92 15.59
N CYS A 180 17.09 7.06 14.86
CA CYS A 180 15.64 6.94 15.02
C CYS A 180 15.31 6.43 16.42
N GLU A 181 14.42 7.11 17.13
CA GLU A 181 13.94 6.70 18.44
C GLU A 181 12.95 5.54 18.34
N THR A 182 12.19 5.46 17.23
CA THR A 182 11.20 4.41 16.98
C THR A 182 11.37 3.77 15.60
N LEU A 183 11.36 2.43 15.57
CA LEU A 183 11.31 1.64 14.33
C LEU A 183 10.04 0.78 14.35
N LEU A 184 9.15 0.97 13.38
CA LEU A 184 7.99 0.12 13.15
C LEU A 184 8.29 -0.87 12.03
N LEU A 185 8.48 -2.13 12.38
CA LEU A 185 8.89 -3.20 11.47
C LEU A 185 7.72 -4.11 11.11
N THR A 186 7.55 -4.43 9.82
CA THR A 186 6.57 -5.44 9.36
C THR A 186 7.24 -6.58 8.60
N ASP A 187 6.49 -7.66 8.37
CA ASP A 187 6.91 -8.81 7.54
C ASP A 187 8.25 -9.45 7.97
N VAL A 188 8.48 -9.49 9.29
CA VAL A 188 9.69 -10.07 9.88
C VAL A 188 9.68 -11.59 9.67
N LYS A 189 10.67 -12.08 8.91
CA LYS A 189 10.95 -13.51 8.78
C LYS A 189 12.23 -13.85 9.56
N PRO A 190 12.15 -14.65 10.64
CA PRO A 190 13.35 -15.14 11.30
C PRO A 190 14.15 -16.04 10.34
N ARG A 191 15.49 -15.99 10.41
CA ARG A 191 16.35 -16.94 9.67
C ARG A 191 16.06 -18.34 10.21
N SER A 192 15.58 -19.22 9.34
CA SER A 192 15.46 -20.67 9.56
C SER A 192 16.82 -21.34 9.44
#